data_AF-A0A2D4S608-F1
#
_entry.id   AF-A0A2D4S608-F1
#
_cell.length_a   1.000
_cell.length_b   1.000
_cell.length_c   1.000
_cell.angle_alpha   90.00
_cell.angle_beta   90.00
_cell.angle_gamma   90.00
#
_symmetry.space_group_name_H-M   'P 1'
#
loop_
_entity.id
_entity.type
_entity.pdbx_description
1 polymer ?
#
loop_
_entity_poly.entity_id
_entity_poly.type
_entity_poly.pdbx_seq_one_letter_code
_entity_poly.pdbx_strand_id
1 'polypeptide(L)'
;MKILLLLSVVFLVACSESNVGDLEEFIAQTTAKPKGRIAPLPEFKPYSAFIYSASAMRSPFESPVVFEEMTSRVDDTVNAPDMNRVKQALENYNLSELSLVGTLSKDADGSLKGLVKTQSGNVHMVESGQFMGKNHGRIINISDSKLELIEVVPNGSGGWITRPQTLGLNQSAGGD
;
A
#
# COMPACT_ATOMS: atom_id res chain seq x y z
N MET A 1 105.85 -12.31 -44.58
CA MET A 1 104.52 -11.86 -45.09
C MET A 1 103.61 -13.01 -45.53
N LYS A 2 104.06 -14.02 -46.29
CA LYS A 2 103.23 -15.20 -46.66
C LYS A 2 102.63 -15.98 -45.48
N ILE A 3 103.39 -16.17 -44.40
CA ILE A 3 102.93 -16.88 -43.18
C ILE A 3 101.82 -16.11 -42.42
N LEU A 4 101.89 -14.77 -42.41
CA LEU A 4 100.87 -13.94 -41.76
C LEU A 4 99.53 -14.00 -42.50
N LEU A 5 99.58 -14.07 -43.83
CA LEU A 5 98.39 -14.21 -44.68
C LEU A 5 97.75 -15.60 -44.56
N LEU A 6 98.56 -16.65 -44.43
CA LEU A 6 98.08 -18.02 -44.24
C LEU A 6 97.41 -18.21 -42.86
N LEU A 7 97.96 -17.58 -41.82
CA LEU A 7 97.38 -17.59 -40.48
C LEU A 7 96.02 -16.86 -40.45
N SER A 8 95.90 -15.75 -41.18
CA SER A 8 94.63 -15.02 -41.31
C SER A 8 93.53 -15.90 -41.93
N VAL A 9 93.81 -16.67 -42.99
CA VAL A 9 92.81 -17.51 -43.65
C VAL A 9 92.32 -18.64 -42.73
N VAL A 10 93.19 -19.20 -41.88
CA VAL A 10 92.79 -20.24 -40.91
C VAL A 10 91.84 -19.68 -39.84
N PHE A 11 92.05 -18.44 -39.40
CA PHE A 11 91.15 -17.78 -38.45
C PHE A 11 89.75 -17.48 -39.02
N LEU A 12 89.59 -17.39 -40.35
CA LEU A 12 88.26 -17.16 -40.97
C LEU A 12 87.36 -18.40 -40.98
N VAL A 13 87.90 -19.62 -40.82
CA VAL A 13 87.09 -20.86 -40.85
C VAL A 13 86.72 -21.36 -39.45
N ALA A 14 87.35 -20.80 -38.40
CA ALA A 14 87.14 -21.19 -37.01
C ALA A 14 85.75 -20.86 -36.44
N CYS A 15 84.94 -20.07 -37.16
CA CYS A 15 83.58 -19.68 -36.74
C CYS A 15 82.49 -20.32 -37.64
N SER A 16 82.67 -21.59 -38.01
CA SER A 16 81.71 -22.36 -38.82
C SER A 16 81.04 -23.49 -38.04
N GLU A 17 80.86 -23.33 -36.73
CA GLU A 17 80.09 -24.27 -35.91
C GLU A 17 78.58 -24.01 -36.10
N SER A 18 77.99 -24.66 -37.10
CA SER A 18 76.55 -24.63 -37.39
C SER A 18 75.80 -25.67 -36.55
N ASN A 19 75.90 -25.61 -35.22
CA ASN A 19 75.20 -26.53 -34.32
C ASN A 19 73.74 -26.05 -34.12
N VAL A 20 72.94 -26.13 -35.19
CA VAL A 20 71.52 -25.71 -35.21
C VAL A 20 70.54 -26.83 -34.89
N GLY A 21 71.05 -28.01 -34.52
CA GLY A 21 70.23 -29.19 -34.24
C GLY A 21 69.23 -28.99 -33.10
N ASP A 22 69.62 -28.26 -32.04
CA ASP A 22 68.73 -27.93 -30.93
C ASP A 22 67.57 -27.02 -31.37
N LEU A 23 67.84 -26.06 -32.26
CA LEU A 23 66.79 -25.18 -32.80
C LEU A 23 65.82 -25.95 -33.71
N GLU A 24 66.35 -26.83 -34.56
CA GLU A 24 65.54 -27.68 -35.44
C GLU A 24 64.67 -28.66 -34.63
N GLU A 25 65.23 -29.24 -33.56
CA GLU A 25 64.50 -30.11 -32.64
C GLU A 25 63.42 -29.32 -31.87
N PHE A 26 63.73 -28.12 -31.38
CA PHE A 26 62.78 -27.26 -30.71
C PHE A 26 61.60 -26.86 -31.62
N ILE A 27 61.88 -26.54 -32.89
CA ILE A 27 60.85 -26.22 -33.88
C ILE A 27 59.99 -27.46 -34.16
N ALA A 28 60.60 -28.62 -34.41
CA ALA A 28 59.88 -29.86 -34.67
C ALA A 28 58.97 -30.22 -33.48
N GLN A 29 59.48 -30.17 -32.25
CA GLN A 29 58.72 -30.44 -31.04
C GLN A 29 57.58 -29.43 -30.83
N THR A 30 57.82 -28.14 -31.06
CA THR A 30 56.82 -27.10 -30.86
C THR A 30 55.68 -27.18 -31.89
N THR A 31 56.01 -27.50 -33.15
CA THR A 31 55.02 -27.60 -34.22
C THR A 31 54.20 -28.88 -34.12
N ALA A 32 54.76 -29.96 -33.56
CA ALA A 32 54.06 -31.22 -33.31
C ALA A 32 53.07 -31.15 -32.13
N LYS A 33 53.12 -30.09 -31.30
CA LYS A 33 52.16 -29.94 -30.18
C LYS A 33 50.76 -29.68 -30.75
N PRO A 34 49.76 -30.49 -30.35
CA PRO A 34 48.39 -30.30 -30.83
C PRO A 34 47.86 -28.95 -30.37
N LYS A 35 47.31 -28.17 -31.30
CA LYS A 35 46.60 -26.93 -30.97
C LYS A 35 45.34 -27.32 -30.18
N GLY A 36 45.31 -26.95 -28.90
CA GLY A 36 44.18 -27.25 -28.02
C GLY A 36 42.85 -26.77 -28.61
N ARG A 37 41.75 -27.44 -28.27
CA ARG A 37 40.41 -27.05 -28.71
C ARG A 37 40.03 -25.74 -28.01
N ILE A 38 39.87 -24.67 -28.77
CA ILE A 38 39.35 -23.40 -28.24
C ILE A 38 37.89 -23.65 -27.86
N ALA A 39 37.48 -23.23 -26.67
CA ALA A 39 36.10 -23.34 -26.23
C ALA A 39 35.20 -22.57 -27.23
N PRO A 40 34.06 -23.14 -27.65
CA PRO A 40 33.14 -22.42 -28.52
C PRO A 40 32.69 -21.13 -27.84
N LEU A 41 32.41 -20.11 -28.66
CA LEU A 41 31.84 -18.87 -28.16
C LEU A 41 30.55 -19.19 -27.38
N PRO A 42 30.31 -18.49 -26.25
CA PRO A 42 29.11 -18.70 -25.47
C PRO A 42 27.87 -18.41 -26.32
N GLU A 43 26.83 -19.21 -26.15
CA GLU A 43 25.56 -18.99 -26.84
C GLU A 43 24.87 -17.74 -26.29
N PHE A 44 24.44 -16.86 -27.19
CA PHE A 44 23.64 -15.70 -26.83
C PHE A 44 22.25 -16.17 -26.38
N LYS A 45 21.94 -15.92 -25.10
CA LYS A 45 20.59 -16.14 -24.59
C LYS A 45 19.68 -15.01 -25.09
N PRO A 46 18.60 -15.30 -25.83
CA PRO A 46 17.67 -14.27 -26.25
C PRO A 46 17.02 -13.62 -25.03
N TYR A 47 16.85 -12.30 -25.10
CA TYR A 47 16.13 -11.54 -24.09
C TYR A 47 14.64 -11.91 -24.13
N SER A 48 14.11 -12.43 -23.02
CA SER A 48 12.67 -12.62 -22.87
C SER A 48 12.05 -11.29 -22.44
N ALA A 49 11.22 -10.71 -23.32
CA ALA A 49 10.43 -9.54 -22.95
C ALA A 49 9.44 -9.93 -21.84
N PHE A 50 9.56 -9.29 -20.69
CA PHE A 50 8.60 -9.46 -19.60
C PHE A 50 7.33 -8.69 -19.94
N ILE A 51 6.24 -9.39 -20.21
CA ILE A 51 4.92 -8.77 -20.44
C ILE A 51 4.35 -8.38 -19.08
N TYR A 52 4.19 -7.07 -18.83
CA TYR A 52 3.59 -6.56 -17.60
C TYR A 52 2.07 -6.73 -17.61
N SER A 53 1.59 -7.84 -17.03
CA SER A 53 0.16 -8.18 -16.94
C SER A 53 -0.62 -7.38 -15.89
N ALA A 54 0.07 -6.60 -15.05
CA ALA A 54 -0.56 -5.83 -13.98
C ALA A 54 -1.35 -4.60 -14.46
N SER A 55 -1.22 -4.22 -15.73
CA SER A 55 -2.11 -3.23 -16.36
C SER A 55 -3.57 -3.69 -16.46
N ALA A 56 -3.81 -5.00 -16.48
CA ALA A 56 -5.16 -5.58 -16.47
C ALA A 56 -5.72 -5.81 -15.05
N MET A 57 -4.91 -5.58 -14.01
CA MET A 57 -5.35 -5.71 -12.62
C MET A 57 -5.90 -4.38 -12.11
N ARG A 58 -6.78 -4.46 -11.11
CA ARG A 58 -7.31 -3.27 -10.43
C ARG A 58 -6.15 -2.43 -9.88
N SER A 59 -6.26 -1.11 -10.00
CA SER A 59 -5.25 -0.19 -9.48
C SER A 59 -5.05 -0.40 -7.97
N PRO A 60 -3.81 -0.59 -7.49
CA PRO A 60 -3.52 -0.69 -6.05
C PRO A 60 -3.73 0.64 -5.31
N PHE A 61 -3.95 1.73 -6.03
CA PHE A 61 -4.24 3.06 -5.49
C PHE A 61 -5.72 3.42 -5.57
N GLU A 62 -6.55 2.57 -6.16
CA GLU A 62 -7.99 2.70 -5.95
C GLU A 62 -8.29 2.32 -4.50
N SER A 63 -9.01 3.21 -3.81
CA SER A 63 -9.56 2.89 -2.50
C SER A 63 -10.32 1.56 -2.60
N PRO A 64 -10.09 0.60 -1.70
CA PRO A 64 -10.98 -0.53 -1.57
C PRO A 64 -12.38 0.06 -1.42
N VAL A 65 -13.27 -0.23 -2.37
CA VAL A 65 -14.70 -0.08 -2.12
C VAL A 65 -14.96 -1.07 -0.98
N VAL A 66 -14.84 -0.58 0.25
CA VAL A 66 -15.64 -1.10 1.33
C VAL A 66 -17.02 -1.02 0.73
N PHE A 67 -17.59 -2.18 0.43
CA PHE A 67 -19.03 -2.29 0.20
C PHE A 67 -19.63 -1.90 1.56
N GLU A 68 -19.63 -0.60 1.86
CA GLU A 68 -20.58 -0.02 2.77
C GLU A 68 -21.86 -0.23 2.00
N GLU A 69 -22.52 -1.34 2.32
CA GLU A 69 -23.89 -1.65 1.99
C GLU A 69 -24.84 -0.64 2.68
N MET A 70 -24.43 0.62 2.72
CA MET A 70 -25.22 1.82 2.94
C MET A 70 -25.54 2.44 1.58
N THR A 71 -25.74 1.60 0.56
CA THR A 71 -26.50 2.02 -0.61
C THR A 71 -27.95 2.21 -0.18
N SER A 72 -28.24 3.42 0.26
CA SER A 72 -29.24 4.25 -0.41
C SER A 72 -30.43 3.48 -0.98
N ARG A 73 -31.38 3.09 -0.11
CA ARG A 73 -32.82 2.91 -0.37
C ARG A 73 -33.47 2.30 0.87
N VAL A 74 -33.67 3.15 1.87
CA VAL A 74 -34.77 2.94 2.80
C VAL A 74 -35.61 4.20 2.74
N ASP A 75 -36.20 4.45 1.57
CA ASP A 75 -37.49 5.16 1.48
C ASP A 75 -38.58 4.21 2.01
N ASP A 76 -38.36 3.57 3.16
CA ASP A 76 -39.45 2.90 3.85
C ASP A 76 -40.24 4.02 4.49
N THR A 77 -41.44 4.22 3.97
CA THR A 77 -42.46 4.99 4.68
C THR A 77 -42.61 4.39 6.07
N VAL A 78 -42.10 5.10 7.06
CA VAL A 78 -42.14 4.69 8.47
C VAL A 78 -43.33 5.31 9.17
N ASN A 79 -43.71 4.69 10.27
CA ASN A 79 -44.68 5.28 11.19
C ASN A 79 -44.16 6.60 11.75
N ALA A 80 -45.10 7.48 12.12
CA ALA A 80 -44.78 8.72 12.79
C ALA A 80 -43.96 8.45 14.07
N PRO A 81 -43.01 9.33 14.41
CA PRO A 81 -42.27 9.21 15.66
C PRO A 81 -43.22 9.26 16.86
N ASP A 82 -42.89 8.51 17.92
CA ASP A 82 -43.71 8.47 19.13
C ASP A 82 -43.60 9.78 19.91
N MET A 83 -44.64 10.61 19.82
CA MET A 83 -44.74 11.90 20.51
C MET A 83 -45.07 11.77 21.99
N ASN A 84 -45.54 10.61 22.45
CA ASN A 84 -45.97 10.40 23.84
C ASN A 84 -44.80 10.01 24.76
N ARG A 85 -43.65 9.65 24.18
CA ARG A 85 -42.44 9.32 24.94
C ARG A 85 -41.85 10.56 25.61
N VAL A 86 -41.32 10.40 26.82
CA VAL A 86 -40.52 11.43 27.49
C VAL A 86 -39.27 11.74 26.66
N LYS A 87 -39.13 12.99 26.24
CA LYS A 87 -37.97 13.47 25.49
C LYS A 87 -36.70 13.44 26.34
N GLN A 88 -35.59 13.07 25.71
CA GLN A 88 -34.25 13.07 26.28
C GLN A 88 -33.62 14.46 26.13
N ALA A 89 -32.59 14.74 26.93
CA ALA A 89 -31.94 16.06 26.96
C ALA A 89 -31.45 16.51 25.59
N LEU A 90 -30.87 15.60 24.80
CA LEU A 90 -30.28 15.88 23.49
C LEU A 90 -31.31 16.04 22.35
N GLU A 91 -32.59 15.75 22.58
CA GLU A 91 -33.65 15.94 21.57
C GLU A 91 -34.09 17.39 21.42
N ASN A 92 -33.63 18.28 22.31
CA ASN A 92 -33.91 19.72 22.22
C ASN A 92 -32.98 20.45 21.22
N TYR A 93 -31.90 19.80 20.78
CA TYR A 93 -30.86 20.39 19.93
C TYR A 93 -31.01 19.93 18.48
N ASN A 94 -30.59 20.76 17.53
CA ASN A 94 -30.47 20.29 16.16
C ASN A 94 -29.27 19.34 16.05
N LEU A 95 -29.34 18.33 15.18
CA LEU A 95 -28.23 17.37 15.04
C LEU A 95 -26.92 18.06 14.61
N SER A 96 -27.01 19.13 13.82
CA SER A 96 -25.88 19.95 13.39
C SER A 96 -25.16 20.70 14.53
N GLU A 97 -25.81 20.85 15.69
CA GLU A 97 -25.25 21.51 16.88
C GLU A 97 -24.60 20.50 17.84
N LEU A 98 -24.63 19.22 17.49
CA LEU A 98 -24.11 18.11 18.28
C LEU A 98 -22.84 17.58 17.62
N SER A 99 -21.83 17.30 18.44
CA SER A 99 -20.55 16.75 17.98
C SER A 99 -20.13 15.60 18.88
N LEU A 100 -19.66 14.51 18.27
CA LEU A 100 -19.02 13.43 19.02
C LEU A 100 -17.62 13.88 19.43
N VAL A 101 -17.33 13.89 20.73
CA VAL A 101 -16.03 14.30 21.28
C VAL A 101 -15.22 13.14 21.86
N GLY A 102 -15.85 11.98 22.03
CA GLY A 102 -15.17 10.78 22.50
C GLY A 102 -16.13 9.62 22.70
N THR A 103 -15.56 8.49 23.06
CA THR A 103 -16.30 7.32 23.55
C THR A 103 -15.73 6.86 24.87
N LEU A 104 -16.55 6.19 25.66
CA LEU A 104 -16.17 5.60 26.94
C LEU A 104 -16.59 4.14 26.94
N SER A 105 -15.62 3.24 27.12
CA SER A 105 -15.89 1.83 27.40
C SER A 105 -15.85 1.60 28.90
N LYS A 106 -16.75 0.77 29.42
CA LYS A 106 -16.68 0.27 30.80
C LYS A 106 -16.28 -1.19 30.76
N ASP A 107 -15.14 -1.51 31.36
CA ASP A 107 -14.47 -2.82 31.29
C ASP A 107 -15.34 -4.03 31.72
N ALA A 108 -16.45 -3.80 32.43
CA ALA A 108 -17.30 -4.85 32.97
C ALA A 108 -18.34 -5.41 31.97
N ASP A 109 -18.90 -4.59 31.08
CA ASP A 109 -20.07 -4.96 30.25
C ASP A 109 -19.81 -4.85 28.74
N GLY A 110 -18.64 -4.35 28.33
CA GLY A 110 -18.25 -4.19 26.92
C GLY A 110 -19.11 -3.21 26.11
N SER A 111 -20.00 -2.45 26.77
CA SER A 111 -20.86 -1.47 26.10
C SER A 111 -20.13 -0.14 25.91
N LEU A 112 -19.96 0.27 24.65
CA LEU A 112 -19.35 1.53 24.29
C LEU A 112 -20.39 2.66 24.39
N LYS A 113 -20.07 3.70 25.15
CA LYS A 113 -20.89 4.91 25.30
C LYS A 113 -20.29 6.05 24.51
N GLY A 114 -21.14 6.88 23.91
CA GLY A 114 -20.72 8.08 23.19
C GLY A 114 -20.70 9.30 24.10
N LEU A 115 -19.76 10.21 23.90
CA LEU A 115 -19.72 11.53 24.53
C LEU A 115 -20.05 12.57 23.47
N VAL A 116 -21.23 13.19 23.60
CA VAL A 116 -21.75 14.18 22.65
C VAL A 116 -21.72 15.55 23.28
N LYS A 117 -21.00 16.48 22.64
CA LYS A 117 -20.92 17.89 23.03
C LYS A 117 -21.94 18.70 22.25
N THR A 118 -22.72 19.49 22.98
CA THR A 118 -23.63 20.51 22.45
C THR A 118 -22.87 21.78 22.07
N GLN A 119 -23.44 22.63 21.22
CA GLN A 119 -22.85 23.93 20.87
C GLN A 119 -22.62 24.83 22.11
N SER A 120 -23.42 24.68 23.16
CA SER A 120 -23.23 25.41 24.43
C SER A 120 -22.06 24.88 25.28
N GLY A 121 -21.38 23.83 24.83
CA GLY A 121 -20.21 23.24 25.50
C GLY A 121 -20.54 22.12 26.50
N ASN A 122 -21.82 21.83 26.75
CA ASN A 122 -22.20 20.74 27.66
C ASN A 122 -21.99 19.38 26.99
N VAL A 123 -21.38 18.44 27.71
CA VAL A 123 -21.14 17.07 27.25
C VAL A 123 -22.15 16.12 27.89
N HIS A 124 -22.83 15.35 27.06
CA HIS A 124 -23.79 14.33 27.46
C HIS A 124 -23.28 12.96 27.05
N MET A 125 -23.41 11.99 27.96
CA MET A 125 -23.13 10.60 27.67
C MET A 125 -24.37 9.93 27.07
N VAL A 126 -24.17 9.17 25.99
CA VAL A 126 -25.24 8.48 25.27
C VAL A 126 -24.94 7.00 25.04
N GLU A 127 -25.99 6.21 24.88
CA GLU A 127 -25.93 4.76 24.67
C GLU A 127 -26.71 4.36 23.41
N SER A 128 -26.42 3.18 22.86
CA SER A 128 -27.21 2.65 21.74
C SER A 128 -28.70 2.50 22.14
N GLY A 129 -29.59 2.86 21.23
CA GLY A 129 -31.04 2.89 21.45
C GLY A 129 -31.58 4.19 22.05
N GLN A 130 -30.73 5.09 22.54
CA GLN A 130 -31.14 6.43 22.99
C GLN A 130 -31.43 7.36 21.81
N PHE A 131 -32.04 8.51 22.11
CA PHE A 131 -32.51 9.47 21.11
C PHE A 131 -31.84 10.82 21.26
N MET A 132 -31.52 11.44 20.14
CA MET A 132 -30.89 12.76 20.07
C MET A 132 -31.32 13.50 18.80
N GLY A 133 -31.22 14.83 18.82
CA GLY A 133 -31.65 15.65 17.69
C GLY A 133 -33.17 15.87 17.67
N LYS A 134 -33.62 16.98 17.09
CA LYS A 134 -35.05 17.32 16.96
C LYS A 134 -35.84 16.35 16.08
N ASN A 135 -35.17 15.61 15.20
CA ASN A 135 -35.79 14.68 14.27
C ASN A 135 -35.84 13.24 14.82
N HIS A 136 -35.92 13.08 16.15
CA HIS A 136 -36.03 11.78 16.82
C HIS A 136 -34.95 10.78 16.41
N GLY A 137 -33.70 11.27 16.32
CA GLY A 137 -32.56 10.48 15.88
C GLY A 137 -32.24 9.37 16.86
N ARG A 138 -32.53 8.12 16.50
CA ARG A 138 -32.23 6.95 17.33
C ARG A 138 -30.82 6.46 17.06
N ILE A 139 -30.01 6.36 18.10
CA ILE A 139 -28.64 5.83 18.01
C ILE A 139 -28.72 4.34 17.74
N ILE A 140 -28.10 3.90 16.64
CA ILE A 140 -28.07 2.49 16.25
C ILE A 140 -26.76 1.82 16.67
N ASN A 141 -25.66 2.56 16.60
CA ASN A 141 -24.33 2.00 16.84
C ASN A 141 -23.37 3.10 17.29
N ILE A 142 -22.43 2.71 18.16
CA ILE A 142 -21.37 3.57 18.67
C ILE A 142 -20.06 2.81 18.47
N SER A 143 -19.09 3.46 17.84
CA SER A 143 -17.74 2.95 17.62
C SER A 143 -16.71 3.97 18.10
N ASP A 144 -15.44 3.59 18.15
CA ASP A 144 -14.37 4.44 18.69
C ASP A 144 -14.19 5.77 17.93
N SER A 145 -14.54 5.81 16.64
CA SER A 145 -14.33 6.98 15.77
C SER A 145 -15.61 7.61 15.23
N LYS A 146 -16.77 6.94 15.36
CA LYS A 146 -18.05 7.43 14.86
C LYS A 146 -19.25 6.93 15.67
N LEU A 147 -20.31 7.72 15.65
CA LEU A 147 -21.63 7.37 16.17
C LEU A 147 -22.63 7.39 15.01
N GLU A 148 -23.43 6.34 14.89
CA GLU A 148 -24.42 6.17 13.82
C GLU A 148 -25.83 6.23 14.40
N LEU A 149 -26.72 6.93 13.72
CA LEU A 149 -28.10 7.12 14.12
C LEU A 149 -29.05 7.21 12.92
N ILE A 150 -30.33 7.03 13.16
CA ILE A 150 -31.38 7.16 12.15
C ILE A 150 -32.37 8.23 12.60
N GLU A 151 -32.49 9.31 11.84
CA GLU A 151 -33.52 10.34 12.02
C GLU A 151 -34.83 9.94 11.35
N VAL A 152 -35.95 10.43 11.87
CA VAL A 152 -37.28 10.29 11.26
C VAL A 152 -37.76 11.69 10.88
N VAL A 153 -37.91 11.93 9.57
CA VAL A 153 -38.24 13.25 9.02
C VAL A 153 -39.52 13.19 8.18
N PRO A 154 -40.33 14.25 8.14
CA PRO A 154 -41.52 14.29 7.30
C PRO A 154 -41.13 14.31 5.82
N ASN A 155 -41.86 13.56 5.00
CA ASN A 155 -41.59 13.44 3.55
C ASN A 155 -42.29 14.50 2.68
N GLY A 156 -42.98 15.47 3.30
CA GLY A 156 -43.73 16.53 2.63
C GLY A 156 -45.11 16.13 2.06
N SER A 157 -45.40 14.83 1.93
CA SER A 157 -46.69 14.29 1.46
C SER A 157 -47.58 13.75 2.60
N GLY A 158 -47.27 14.12 3.84
CA GLY A 158 -47.97 13.65 5.05
C GLY A 158 -47.45 12.33 5.63
N GLY A 159 -46.40 11.74 5.06
CA GLY A 159 -45.72 10.55 5.58
C GLY A 159 -44.37 10.88 6.23
N TRP A 160 -43.69 9.85 6.71
CA TRP A 160 -42.37 9.94 7.35
C TRP A 160 -41.38 9.01 6.64
N ILE A 161 -40.12 9.42 6.62
CA ILE A 161 -39.01 8.63 6.09
C ILE A 161 -37.88 8.58 7.10
N THR A 162 -37.07 7.53 7.04
CA THR A 162 -35.85 7.43 7.82
C THR A 162 -34.68 8.06 7.06
N ARG A 163 -33.79 8.74 7.80
CA ARG A 163 -32.56 9.30 7.25
C ARG A 163 -31.37 8.84 8.10
N PRO A 164 -30.49 7.96 7.59
CA PRO A 164 -29.29 7.57 8.30
C PRO A 164 -28.35 8.78 8.40
N GLN A 165 -27.74 8.96 9.57
CA GLN A 165 -26.78 10.02 9.86
C GLN A 165 -25.60 9.46 10.67
N THR A 166 -24.43 10.05 10.48
CA THR A 166 -23.21 9.66 11.17
C THR A 166 -22.52 10.88 11.74
N LEU A 167 -22.17 10.82 13.02
CA LEU A 167 -21.33 11.82 13.69
C LEU A 167 -19.92 11.25 13.85
N GLY A 168 -18.96 11.80 13.11
CA GLY A 168 -17.55 11.47 13.28
C GLY A 168 -16.97 12.10 14.56
N LEU A 169 -15.95 11.46 15.12
CA LEU A 169 -15.20 11.99 16.25
C LEU A 169 -14.52 13.30 15.83
N ASN A 170 -14.93 14.41 16.45
CA ASN A 170 -14.33 15.71 16.23
C ASN A 170 -13.00 15.78 16.98
N GLN A 171 -11.96 15.23 16.34
CA GLN A 171 -10.58 15.47 16.77
C GLN A 171 -10.29 16.94 16.47
N SER A 172 -10.33 17.78 17.51
CA SER A 172 -9.63 19.05 17.44
C SER A 172 -8.17 18.73 17.13
N ALA A 173 -7.76 19.01 15.89
CA ALA A 173 -6.36 19.04 15.52
C ALA A 173 -5.66 19.99 16.51
N GLY A 174 -4.97 19.41 17.50
CA GLY A 174 -3.98 20.13 18.29
C GLY A 174 -2.84 20.46 17.36
N GLY A 175 -2.99 21.56 16.62
CA GLY A 175 -1.91 22.24 15.92
C GLY A 175 -1.32 23.28 16.85
N ASP A 176 -0.04 23.05 17.16
CA ASP A 176 1.00 23.92 17.71
C ASP A 176 0.85 24.50 19.13
#